data_AF-A0A6M3LMA9-F1
#
_entry.id   AF-A0A6M3LMA9-F1
#
_cell.length_a   1.000
_cell.length_b   1.000
_cell.length_c   1.000
_cell.angle_alpha   90.00
_cell.angle_beta   90.00
_cell.angle_gamma   90.00
#
_symmetry.space_group_name_H-M   'P 1'
#
loop_
_entity.id
_entity.type
_entity.pdbx_description
1 polymer ?
#
loop_
_entity_poly.entity_id
_entity_poly.type
_entity_poly.pdbx_seq_one_letter_code
_entity_poly.pdbx_strand_id
1 'polypeptide(L)'
;MKLMKKLKIGGAEYKVIRGKETEEEYVGYHDYHRGIIKISKTHSGEVRNDRLILETVLHEVIHAVSSVWLDDRLTEKAVTKLSLALFAFFADNDLMLRSKEIPKQVKYMGFIYDLVYPVPDGIEIDVDSRFSVSNTRICKIYITFDDDDCVYYIKSLLLRTILKMVIDLYGGFSESEVDDIYDSNFYQGLYQAIVDNKIDELIYKGCNK
;
A
#
# COMPACT_ATOMS: atom_id res chain seq x y z
N MET A 1 6.03 18.01 9.74
CA MET A 1 6.61 17.53 8.47
C MET A 1 6.27 18.43 7.26
N LYS A 2 7.16 18.57 6.27
CA LYS A 2 6.85 19.20 4.96
C LYS A 2 6.28 18.13 4.02
N LEU A 3 4.99 18.21 3.72
CA LEU A 3 4.33 17.29 2.79
C LEU A 3 4.83 17.55 1.35
N MET A 4 4.86 16.50 0.55
CA MET A 4 5.14 16.63 -0.88
C MET A 4 4.09 17.50 -1.58
N LYS A 5 4.52 18.22 -2.61
CA LYS A 5 3.64 19.08 -3.41
C LYS A 5 3.01 18.37 -4.60
N LYS A 6 3.57 17.20 -4.95
CA LYS A 6 3.20 16.42 -6.12
C LYS A 6 3.31 14.94 -5.79
N LEU A 7 2.43 14.15 -6.40
CA LEU A 7 2.46 12.68 -6.39
C LEU A 7 2.47 12.18 -7.84
N LYS A 8 3.15 11.07 -8.12
CA LYS A 8 3.12 10.41 -9.43
C LYS A 8 2.37 9.08 -9.30
N ILE A 9 1.27 8.93 -10.03
CA ILE A 9 0.36 7.77 -9.93
C ILE A 9 -0.11 7.43 -11.35
N GLY A 10 0.08 6.20 -11.81
CA GLY A 10 -0.41 5.78 -13.13
C GLY A 10 0.28 6.47 -14.31
N GLY A 11 1.48 7.04 -14.09
CA GLY A 11 2.15 7.89 -15.07
C GLY A 11 1.66 9.35 -15.10
N ALA A 12 0.58 9.68 -14.38
CA ALA A 12 0.11 11.05 -14.20
C ALA A 12 0.74 11.73 -12.98
N GLU A 13 0.83 13.06 -13.02
CA GLU A 13 1.30 13.88 -11.90
C GLU A 13 0.12 14.57 -11.22
N TYR A 14 -0.06 14.29 -9.93
CA TYR A 14 -1.08 14.86 -9.08
C TYR A 14 -0.51 16.00 -8.27
N LYS A 15 -1.19 17.16 -8.27
CA LYS A 15 -0.88 18.27 -7.38
C LYS A 15 -1.43 17.99 -5.99
N VAL A 16 -0.56 18.00 -4.98
CA VAL A 16 -0.95 17.88 -3.58
C VAL A 16 -1.17 19.26 -2.98
N ILE A 17 -2.39 19.53 -2.55
CA ILE A 17 -2.79 20.79 -1.93
C ILE A 17 -3.04 20.54 -0.44
N ARG A 18 -2.28 21.20 0.42
CA ARG A 18 -2.47 21.17 1.88
C ARG A 18 -3.13 22.46 2.34
N GLY A 19 -4.36 22.39 2.84
CA GLY A 19 -5.18 23.54 3.23
C GLY A 19 -5.73 23.44 4.65
N LYS A 20 -6.40 24.50 5.13
CA LYS A 20 -7.08 24.47 6.44
C LYS A 20 -8.27 23.50 6.41
N GLU A 21 -9.07 23.52 5.36
CA GLU A 21 -10.22 22.64 5.18
C GLU A 21 -10.29 22.26 3.70
N THR A 22 -10.65 21.00 3.40
CA THR A 22 -11.26 20.73 2.09
C THR A 22 -12.65 21.37 2.12
N GLU A 23 -13.20 21.79 0.98
CA GLU A 23 -14.48 22.54 0.93
C GLU A 23 -15.70 21.72 1.44
N GLU A 24 -15.49 20.47 1.88
CA GLU A 24 -16.51 19.43 1.99
C GLU A 24 -16.47 18.63 3.31
N GLU A 25 -15.93 19.18 4.41
CA GLU A 25 -15.77 18.48 5.72
C GLU A 25 -14.81 17.25 5.71
N TYR A 26 -14.39 16.78 4.54
CA TYR A 26 -13.49 15.64 4.40
C TYR A 26 -12.05 15.94 4.82
N VAL A 27 -11.38 14.95 5.39
CA VAL A 27 -9.96 15.06 5.79
C VAL A 27 -8.99 14.91 4.62
N GLY A 28 -9.44 14.32 3.52
CA GLY A 28 -8.76 14.14 2.24
C GLY A 28 -9.77 14.19 1.10
N TYR A 29 -9.29 14.46 -0.12
CA TYR A 29 -10.12 14.47 -1.32
C TYR A 29 -9.27 14.25 -2.56
N HIS A 30 -9.73 13.40 -3.47
CA HIS A 30 -9.09 13.08 -4.73
C HIS A 30 -9.98 13.49 -5.91
N ASP A 31 -9.41 14.24 -6.86
CA ASP A 31 -10.02 14.58 -8.16
C ASP A 31 -9.13 14.04 -9.27
N TYR A 32 -9.54 12.89 -9.81
CA TYR A 32 -8.86 12.18 -10.88
C TYR A 32 -8.67 13.06 -12.13
N HIS A 33 -9.76 13.68 -12.58
CA HIS A 33 -9.79 14.43 -13.84
C HIS A 33 -8.91 15.68 -13.81
N ARG A 34 -8.75 16.30 -12.64
CA ARG A 34 -7.88 17.46 -12.46
C ARG A 34 -6.48 17.11 -11.98
N GLY A 35 -6.22 15.84 -11.64
CA GLY A 35 -4.95 15.42 -11.04
C GLY A 35 -4.69 16.16 -9.74
N ILE A 36 -5.66 16.23 -8.83
CA ILE A 36 -5.55 16.95 -7.56
C ILE A 36 -5.80 16.00 -6.40
N ILE A 37 -4.93 16.08 -5.39
CA ILE A 37 -5.15 15.49 -4.07
C ILE A 37 -5.14 16.62 -3.04
N LYS A 38 -6.26 16.84 -2.35
CA LYS A 38 -6.36 17.80 -1.24
C LYS A 38 -6.23 17.04 0.08
N ILE A 39 -5.38 17.52 0.98
CA ILE A 39 -5.21 16.95 2.33
C ILE A 39 -5.45 18.05 3.35
N SER A 40 -6.40 17.83 4.26
CA SER A 40 -6.70 18.81 5.29
C SER A 40 -5.62 18.85 6.38
N LYS A 41 -5.25 20.06 6.80
CA LYS A 41 -4.36 20.32 7.95
C LYS A 41 -5.13 20.33 9.27
N THR A 42 -6.42 20.67 9.25
CA THR A 42 -7.27 20.72 10.43
C THR A 42 -8.54 19.88 10.23
N HIS A 43 -9.06 19.30 11.29
CA HIS A 43 -10.36 18.61 11.27
C HIS A 43 -11.10 18.94 12.56
N SER A 44 -12.35 19.39 12.45
CA SER A 44 -13.14 19.85 13.60
C SER A 44 -12.43 20.93 14.44
N GLY A 45 -11.72 21.85 13.78
CA GLY A 45 -10.96 22.92 14.43
C GLY A 45 -9.59 22.52 15.01
N GLU A 46 -9.25 21.23 15.03
CA GLU A 46 -8.00 20.73 15.61
C GLU A 46 -6.92 20.49 14.54
N VAL A 47 -5.67 20.81 14.87
CA VAL A 47 -4.53 20.55 13.99
C VAL A 47 -4.24 19.05 13.99
N ARG A 48 -4.27 18.45 12.81
CA ARG A 48 -3.99 17.03 12.63
C ARG A 48 -2.50 16.76 12.80
N ASN A 49 -2.18 15.70 13.54
CA ASN A 49 -0.80 15.23 13.68
C ASN A 49 -0.25 14.67 12.35
N ASP A 50 1.08 14.56 12.25
CA ASP A 50 1.74 14.11 11.01
C ASP A 50 1.34 12.66 10.64
N ARG A 51 1.04 11.80 11.62
CA ARG A 51 0.60 10.40 11.39
C ARG A 51 -0.74 10.35 10.64
N LEU A 52 -1.74 11.07 11.12
CA LEU A 52 -3.06 11.16 10.50
C LEU A 52 -2.99 11.77 9.09
N ILE A 53 -2.07 12.71 8.87
CA ILE A 53 -1.86 13.31 7.55
C ILE A 53 -1.27 12.28 6.58
N LEU A 54 -0.28 11.51 7.00
CA LEU A 54 0.33 10.46 6.18
C LEU A 54 -0.63 9.32 5.88
N GLU A 55 -1.47 8.95 6.84
CA GLU A 55 -2.57 7.99 6.65
C GLU A 55 -3.55 8.48 5.57
N THR A 56 -4.00 9.74 5.65
CA THR A 56 -4.85 10.32 4.60
C THR A 56 -4.15 10.36 3.26
N VAL A 57 -2.85 10.67 3.21
CA VAL A 57 -2.11 10.63 1.93
C VAL A 57 -2.14 9.23 1.32
N LEU A 58 -1.91 8.18 2.12
CA LEU A 58 -1.98 6.81 1.63
C LEU A 58 -3.40 6.43 1.19
N HIS A 59 -4.42 6.88 1.90
CA HIS A 59 -5.82 6.71 1.54
C HIS A 59 -6.14 7.32 0.17
N GLU A 60 -5.78 8.58 -0.06
CA GLU A 60 -5.99 9.25 -1.36
C GLU A 60 -5.15 8.62 -2.48
N VAL A 61 -3.95 8.10 -2.17
CA VAL A 61 -3.15 7.34 -3.14
C VAL A 61 -3.87 6.07 -3.56
N ILE A 62 -4.52 5.36 -2.64
CA ILE A 62 -5.29 4.15 -2.97
C ILE A 62 -6.50 4.49 -3.84
N HIS A 63 -7.21 5.59 -3.57
CA HIS A 63 -8.25 6.08 -4.50
C HIS A 63 -7.70 6.35 -5.88
N ALA A 64 -6.62 7.13 -5.99
CA ALA A 64 -6.02 7.46 -7.28
C ALA A 64 -5.54 6.21 -8.06
N VAL A 65 -5.01 5.20 -7.36
CA VAL A 65 -4.68 3.91 -7.97
C VAL A 65 -5.95 3.16 -8.38
N SER A 66 -7.00 3.17 -7.57
CA SER A 66 -8.30 2.60 -7.94
C SER A 66 -8.86 3.25 -9.23
N SER A 67 -8.79 4.57 -9.37
CA SER A 67 -9.28 5.27 -10.58
C SER A 67 -8.52 4.86 -11.84
N VAL A 68 -7.19 4.72 -11.76
CA VAL A 68 -6.35 4.39 -12.92
C VAL A 68 -6.47 2.92 -13.33
N TRP A 69 -6.43 2.00 -12.37
CA TRP A 69 -6.32 0.57 -12.66
C TRP A 69 -7.63 -0.19 -12.54
N LEU A 70 -8.61 0.37 -11.82
CA LEU A 70 -9.87 -0.31 -11.51
C LEU A 70 -11.11 0.51 -11.85
N ASP A 71 -10.99 1.68 -12.49
CA ASP A 71 -12.14 2.53 -12.83
C ASP A 71 -13.03 2.83 -11.60
N ASP A 72 -12.38 3.18 -10.48
CA ASP A 72 -13.03 3.54 -9.20
C ASP A 72 -13.93 2.44 -8.59
N ARG A 73 -13.66 1.17 -8.90
CA ARG A 73 -14.45 0.03 -8.38
C ARG A 73 -14.29 -0.27 -6.89
N LEU A 74 -13.26 0.26 -6.22
CA LEU A 74 -13.11 0.08 -4.77
C LEU A 74 -14.03 0.99 -3.98
N THR A 75 -14.77 0.42 -3.02
CA THR A 75 -15.60 1.22 -2.10
C THR A 75 -14.76 1.99 -1.09
N GLU A 76 -15.29 3.09 -0.55
CA GLU A 76 -14.69 3.85 0.55
C GLU A 76 -14.30 2.97 1.74
N LYS A 77 -15.12 1.96 2.04
CA LYS A 77 -14.87 0.98 3.10
C LYS A 77 -13.65 0.12 2.80
N ALA A 78 -13.49 -0.35 1.56
CA ALA A 78 -12.31 -1.11 1.14
C ALA A 78 -11.06 -0.23 1.17
N VAL A 79 -11.13 1.00 0.65
CA VAL A 79 -10.02 1.96 0.66
C VAL A 79 -9.59 2.30 2.09
N THR A 80 -10.55 2.54 2.99
CA THR A 80 -10.27 2.77 4.42
C THR A 80 -9.54 1.58 5.05
N LYS A 81 -9.99 0.34 4.80
CA LYS A 81 -9.34 -0.85 5.36
C LYS A 81 -7.93 -1.04 4.82
N LEU A 82 -7.75 -0.89 3.50
CA LEU A 82 -6.44 -1.02 2.86
C LEU A 82 -5.48 0.05 3.37
N SER A 83 -5.91 1.31 3.42
CA SER A 83 -5.07 2.44 3.87
C SER A 83 -4.62 2.27 5.31
N LEU A 84 -5.51 1.90 6.23
CA LEU A 84 -5.16 1.65 7.63
C LEU A 84 -4.17 0.49 7.80
N ALA A 85 -4.43 -0.64 7.13
CA ALA A 85 -3.60 -1.82 7.28
C ALA A 85 -2.22 -1.63 6.65
N LEU A 86 -2.15 -1.02 5.47
CA LEU A 86 -0.89 -0.67 4.81
C LEU A 86 -0.13 0.41 5.58
N PHE A 87 -0.82 1.39 6.16
CA PHE A 87 -0.19 2.39 7.01
C PHE A 87 0.52 1.73 8.20
N ALA A 88 -0.18 0.83 8.92
CA ALA A 88 0.39 0.08 10.03
C ALA A 88 1.59 -0.77 9.56
N PHE A 89 1.47 -1.43 8.40
CA PHE A 89 2.56 -2.20 7.82
C PHE A 89 3.79 -1.34 7.51
N PHE A 90 3.66 -0.22 6.81
CA PHE A 90 4.80 0.66 6.51
C PHE A 90 5.38 1.36 7.75
N ALA A 91 4.56 1.61 8.77
CA ALA A 91 5.04 2.16 10.04
C ALA A 91 5.96 1.17 10.77
N ASP A 92 5.68 -0.13 10.68
CA ASP A 92 6.43 -1.20 11.33
C ASP A 92 7.62 -1.72 10.52
N ASN A 93 7.75 -1.36 9.23
CA ASN A 93 8.73 -1.96 8.32
C ASN A 93 9.49 -0.95 7.49
N ASP A 94 10.82 -0.97 7.60
CA ASP A 94 11.70 -0.35 6.60
C ASP A 94 11.92 -1.33 5.43
N LEU A 95 10.98 -1.33 4.49
CA LEU A 95 11.00 -2.26 3.36
C LEU A 95 12.05 -1.90 2.29
N MET A 96 12.63 -0.71 2.38
CA MET A 96 13.57 -0.16 1.41
C MET A 96 13.11 -0.43 -0.03
N LEU A 97 11.86 -0.12 -0.40
CA LEU A 97 11.24 -0.66 -1.63
C LEU A 97 11.99 -0.30 -2.92
N ARG A 98 12.81 0.75 -2.87
CA ARG A 98 13.68 1.23 -3.95
C ARG A 98 15.07 0.59 -4.03
N SER A 99 15.51 -0.11 -2.99
CA SER A 99 16.81 -0.80 -2.97
C SER A 99 16.77 -2.09 -3.81
N LYS A 100 17.93 -2.65 -4.12
CA LYS A 100 18.04 -4.01 -4.67
C LYS A 100 17.97 -5.10 -3.58
N GLU A 101 17.94 -4.70 -2.32
CA GLU A 101 17.89 -5.63 -1.20
C GLU A 101 16.46 -6.07 -0.94
N ILE A 102 16.28 -7.37 -0.70
CA ILE A 102 15.01 -7.96 -0.33
C ILE A 102 14.98 -8.07 1.20
N PRO A 103 13.94 -7.55 1.89
CA PRO A 103 13.88 -7.65 3.34
C PRO A 103 13.81 -9.12 3.77
N LYS A 104 14.60 -9.52 4.75
CA LYS A 104 14.57 -10.91 5.26
C LYS A 104 13.37 -11.19 6.14
N GLN A 105 12.82 -10.15 6.75
CA GLN A 105 11.70 -10.24 7.68
C GLN A 105 10.79 -9.04 7.50
N VAL A 106 9.50 -9.25 7.74
CA VAL A 106 8.52 -8.17 7.83
C VAL A 106 7.64 -8.36 9.06
N LYS A 107 7.26 -7.28 9.72
CA LYS A 107 6.34 -7.28 10.85
C LYS A 107 4.93 -6.97 10.37
N TYR A 108 3.97 -7.80 10.74
CA TYR A 108 2.56 -7.55 10.44
C TYR A 108 1.69 -8.05 11.59
N MET A 109 0.77 -7.19 12.05
CA MET A 109 -0.15 -7.50 13.16
C MET A 109 0.55 -8.00 14.44
N GLY A 110 1.74 -7.49 14.73
CA GLY A 110 2.53 -7.87 15.90
C GLY A 110 3.36 -9.15 15.74
N PHE A 111 3.24 -9.86 14.63
CA PHE A 111 4.06 -11.03 14.30
C PHE A 111 5.20 -10.66 13.35
N ILE A 112 6.32 -11.36 13.47
CA ILE A 112 7.47 -11.24 12.55
C ILE A 112 7.39 -12.41 11.57
N TYR A 113 7.27 -12.09 10.29
CA TYR A 113 7.23 -13.06 9.20
C TYR A 113 8.61 -13.14 8.54
N ASP A 114 9.15 -14.35 8.41
CA ASP A 114 10.35 -14.59 7.61
C ASP A 114 9.99 -14.57 6.12
N LEU A 115 10.71 -13.76 5.34
CA LEU A 115 10.58 -13.75 3.89
C LEU A 115 11.55 -14.77 3.29
N VAL A 116 11.00 -15.75 2.59
CA VAL A 116 11.73 -16.83 1.94
C VAL A 116 11.75 -16.56 0.44
N TYR A 117 12.89 -16.09 -0.04
CA TYR A 117 13.17 -15.85 -1.46
C TYR A 117 14.67 -16.06 -1.78
N PRO A 118 15.00 -16.74 -2.89
CA PRO A 118 14.09 -17.60 -3.66
C PRO A 118 13.58 -18.75 -2.78
N VAL A 119 12.44 -19.33 -3.15
CA VAL A 119 11.89 -20.48 -2.42
C VAL A 119 12.80 -21.70 -2.67
N PRO A 120 13.30 -22.36 -1.62
CA PRO A 120 14.10 -23.58 -1.78
C PRO A 120 13.34 -24.70 -2.48
N ASP A 121 14.08 -25.52 -3.24
CA ASP A 121 13.57 -26.75 -3.84
C ASP A 121 12.88 -27.66 -2.80
N GLY A 122 11.77 -28.28 -3.20
CA GLY A 122 11.03 -29.23 -2.38
C GLY A 122 10.00 -28.61 -1.41
N ILE A 123 9.83 -27.28 -1.42
CA ILE A 123 8.69 -26.64 -0.74
C ILE A 123 7.49 -26.65 -1.69
N GLU A 124 6.48 -27.47 -1.37
CA GLU A 124 5.19 -27.42 -2.06
C GLU A 124 4.46 -26.14 -1.67
N ILE A 125 4.24 -25.28 -2.67
CA ILE A 125 3.42 -24.07 -2.56
C ILE A 125 2.14 -24.32 -3.32
N ASP A 126 1.01 -23.95 -2.69
CA ASP A 126 -0.31 -24.12 -3.26
C ASP A 126 -0.38 -23.53 -4.68
N VAL A 127 -0.89 -24.32 -5.63
CA VAL A 127 -0.84 -24.03 -7.08
C VAL A 127 -1.67 -22.80 -7.43
N ASP A 128 -2.66 -22.45 -6.60
CA ASP A 128 -3.46 -21.23 -6.76
C ASP A 128 -2.72 -19.96 -6.30
N SER A 129 -1.56 -20.11 -5.66
CA SER A 129 -0.72 -19.03 -5.14
C SER A 129 0.55 -18.78 -5.96
N ARG A 130 0.46 -18.98 -7.30
CA ARG A 130 1.54 -19.07 -8.32
C ARG A 130 2.78 -18.16 -8.19
N PHE A 131 2.73 -17.08 -7.42
CA PHE A 131 3.82 -16.12 -7.27
C PHE A 131 4.24 -15.83 -5.82
N SER A 132 3.34 -16.01 -4.86
CA SER A 132 3.61 -15.67 -3.47
C SER A 132 2.52 -16.21 -2.52
N VAL A 133 2.91 -16.68 -1.34
CA VAL A 133 1.98 -17.19 -0.32
C VAL A 133 2.44 -16.83 1.10
N SER A 134 1.49 -16.46 1.96
CA SER A 134 1.74 -16.32 3.39
C SER A 134 1.24 -17.55 4.15
N ASN A 135 2.10 -18.13 5.00
CA ASN A 135 1.70 -19.11 6.00
C ASN A 135 1.71 -18.45 7.39
N THR A 136 0.53 -18.01 7.83
CA THR A 136 0.34 -17.31 9.11
C THR A 136 0.58 -18.20 10.33
N ARG A 137 0.48 -19.53 10.20
CA ARG A 137 0.72 -20.46 11.32
C ARG A 137 2.19 -20.56 11.69
N ILE A 138 3.08 -20.47 10.71
CA ILE A 138 4.54 -20.55 10.91
C ILE A 138 5.23 -19.22 10.66
N CYS A 139 4.47 -18.13 10.48
CA CYS A 139 4.97 -16.78 10.19
C CYS A 139 5.99 -16.75 9.06
N LYS A 140 5.62 -17.27 7.88
CA LYS A 140 6.46 -17.22 6.68
C LYS A 140 5.73 -16.61 5.50
N ILE A 141 6.45 -15.85 4.69
CA ILE A 141 6.03 -15.40 3.37
C ILE A 141 6.98 -16.02 2.36
N TYR A 142 6.45 -16.75 1.39
CA TYR A 142 7.21 -17.37 0.31
C TYR A 142 6.95 -16.59 -0.98
N ILE A 143 8.00 -16.33 -1.77
CA ILE A 143 7.88 -15.71 -3.10
C ILE A 143 8.55 -16.62 -4.14
N THR A 144 7.80 -17.09 -5.13
CA THR A 144 8.18 -18.19 -6.03
C THR A 144 8.73 -17.76 -7.39
N PHE A 145 8.99 -16.47 -7.59
CA PHE A 145 9.38 -15.95 -8.90
C PHE A 145 10.87 -16.16 -9.19
N ASP A 146 11.16 -17.09 -10.09
CA ASP A 146 12.51 -17.57 -10.43
C ASP A 146 13.14 -16.76 -11.58
N ASP A 147 13.04 -15.42 -11.49
CA ASP A 147 13.73 -14.50 -12.38
C ASP A 147 14.47 -13.47 -11.52
N ASP A 148 15.74 -13.76 -11.28
CA ASP A 148 16.67 -12.96 -10.48
C ASP A 148 16.82 -11.52 -11.00
N ASP A 149 16.43 -11.25 -12.25
CA ASP A 149 16.66 -9.95 -12.89
C ASP A 149 15.60 -8.89 -12.54
N CYS A 150 14.53 -9.23 -11.83
CA CYS A 150 13.45 -8.28 -11.51
C CYS A 150 13.11 -8.16 -10.02
N VAL A 151 14.08 -7.72 -9.19
CA VAL A 151 13.88 -7.44 -7.75
C VAL A 151 12.66 -6.56 -7.44
N TYR A 152 12.36 -5.59 -8.32
CA TYR A 152 11.19 -4.73 -8.15
C TYR A 152 9.87 -5.49 -8.30
N TYR A 153 9.83 -6.50 -9.16
CA TYR A 153 8.67 -7.38 -9.29
C TYR A 153 8.48 -8.23 -8.03
N ILE A 154 9.54 -8.78 -7.46
CA ILE A 154 9.48 -9.51 -6.18
C ILE A 154 8.89 -8.64 -5.07
N LYS A 155 9.30 -7.38 -4.98
CA LYS A 155 8.75 -6.44 -3.99
C LYS A 155 7.28 -6.09 -4.25
N SER A 156 6.86 -6.05 -5.52
CA SER A 156 5.44 -5.94 -5.86
C SER A 156 4.64 -7.18 -5.44
N LEU A 157 5.22 -8.38 -5.55
CA LEU A 157 4.61 -9.63 -5.08
C LEU A 157 4.53 -9.71 -3.55
N LEU A 158 5.52 -9.16 -2.84
CA LEU A 158 5.42 -8.96 -1.39
C LEU A 158 4.20 -8.10 -1.07
N LEU A 159 4.03 -6.96 -1.74
CA LEU A 159 2.88 -6.10 -1.54
C LEU A 159 1.56 -6.82 -1.86
N ARG A 160 1.50 -7.59 -2.95
CA ARG A 160 0.36 -8.47 -3.28
C ARG A 160 0.02 -9.42 -2.14
N THR A 161 1.02 -10.05 -1.55
CA THR A 161 0.82 -10.96 -0.42
C THR A 161 0.27 -10.23 0.81
N ILE A 162 0.81 -9.05 1.10
CA ILE A 162 0.32 -8.23 2.21
C ILE A 162 -1.14 -7.82 1.97
N LEU A 163 -1.50 -7.40 0.76
CA LEU A 163 -2.90 -7.09 0.40
C LEU A 163 -3.82 -8.30 0.63
N LYS A 164 -3.39 -9.51 0.23
CA LYS A 164 -4.14 -10.74 0.52
C LYS A 164 -4.31 -10.96 2.02
N MET A 165 -3.24 -10.81 2.81
CA MET A 165 -3.31 -10.93 4.27
C MET A 165 -4.26 -9.89 4.90
N VAL A 166 -4.36 -8.69 4.33
CA VAL A 166 -5.32 -7.66 4.76
C VAL A 166 -6.75 -8.10 4.46
N ILE A 167 -7.02 -8.58 3.24
CA ILE A 167 -8.34 -9.06 2.81
C ILE A 167 -8.81 -10.20 3.72
N ASP A 168 -7.96 -11.21 3.90
CA ASP A 168 -8.28 -12.42 4.67
C ASP A 168 -8.54 -12.10 6.16
N LEU A 169 -7.86 -11.09 6.72
CA LEU A 169 -7.96 -10.74 8.14
C LEU A 169 -9.10 -9.76 8.45
N TYR A 170 -9.21 -8.67 7.68
CA TYR A 170 -10.16 -7.59 7.98
C TYR A 170 -11.57 -7.85 7.41
N GLY A 171 -11.69 -8.82 6.49
CA GLY A 171 -12.93 -9.25 5.85
C GLY A 171 -13.75 -8.11 5.24
N GLY A 172 -15.01 -8.37 4.92
CA GLY A 172 -15.98 -7.35 4.52
C GLY A 172 -15.63 -6.59 3.23
N PHE A 173 -14.78 -7.18 2.39
CA PHE A 173 -14.62 -6.90 0.96
C PHE A 173 -15.64 -7.75 0.20
N SER A 174 -16.22 -7.22 -0.88
CA SER A 174 -17.01 -8.05 -1.80
C SER A 174 -16.09 -8.98 -2.60
N GLU A 175 -16.64 -10.06 -3.16
CA GLU A 175 -15.91 -10.95 -4.08
C GLU A 175 -15.28 -10.17 -5.24
N SER A 176 -16.04 -9.24 -5.84
CA SER A 176 -15.54 -8.37 -6.90
C SER A 176 -14.38 -7.46 -6.48
N GLU A 177 -14.40 -6.93 -5.24
CA GLU A 177 -13.28 -6.12 -4.72
C GLU A 177 -12.04 -6.99 -4.48
N VAL A 178 -12.22 -8.23 -4.03
CA VAL A 178 -11.10 -9.17 -3.85
C VAL A 178 -10.45 -9.46 -5.19
N ASP A 179 -11.23 -9.79 -6.21
CA ASP A 179 -10.73 -10.03 -7.57
C ASP A 179 -10.01 -8.79 -8.12
N ASP A 180 -10.60 -7.60 -7.92
CA ASP A 180 -10.01 -6.35 -8.36
C ASP A 180 -8.70 -6.00 -7.64
N ILE A 181 -8.55 -6.34 -6.35
CA ILE A 181 -7.30 -6.05 -5.62
C ILE A 181 -6.23 -7.11 -5.90
N TYR A 182 -6.61 -8.39 -5.97
CA TYR A 182 -5.68 -9.52 -5.95
C TYR A 182 -5.35 -10.08 -7.33
N ASP A 183 -6.32 -10.11 -8.25
CA ASP A 183 -6.20 -10.72 -9.57
C ASP A 183 -5.96 -9.72 -10.70
N SER A 184 -6.13 -8.43 -10.41
CA SER A 184 -5.74 -7.35 -11.33
C SER A 184 -4.29 -6.87 -11.11
N ASN A 185 -3.86 -5.89 -11.93
CA ASN A 185 -2.58 -5.20 -11.75
C ASN A 185 -2.62 -4.07 -10.69
N PHE A 186 -3.68 -4.00 -9.86
CA PHE A 186 -3.83 -3.00 -8.80
C PHE A 186 -2.62 -2.97 -7.85
N TYR A 187 -2.14 -4.13 -7.39
CA TYR A 187 -0.98 -4.20 -6.49
C TYR A 187 0.30 -3.65 -7.14
N GLN A 188 0.44 -3.78 -8.47
CA GLN A 188 1.57 -3.21 -9.21
C GLN A 188 1.46 -1.68 -9.31
N GLY A 189 0.26 -1.18 -9.59
CA GLY A 189 -0.02 0.26 -9.59
C GLY A 189 0.20 0.90 -8.22
N LEU A 190 -0.24 0.22 -7.16
CA LEU A 190 0.00 0.64 -5.79
C LEU A 190 1.48 0.61 -5.44
N TYR A 191 2.21 -0.45 -5.80
CA TYR A 191 3.66 -0.54 -5.63
C TYR A 191 4.37 0.62 -6.32
N GLN A 192 4.05 0.89 -7.58
CA GLN A 192 4.60 2.02 -8.33
C GLN A 192 4.32 3.35 -7.63
N ALA A 193 3.08 3.60 -7.23
CA ALA A 193 2.69 4.83 -6.56
C ALA A 193 3.44 5.00 -5.22
N ILE A 194 3.62 3.95 -4.44
CA ILE A 194 4.40 4.01 -3.20
C ILE A 194 5.86 4.34 -3.48
N VAL A 195 6.48 3.64 -4.44
CA VAL A 195 7.90 3.76 -4.78
C VAL A 195 8.25 5.13 -5.38
N ASP A 196 7.50 5.57 -6.38
CA ASP A 196 7.74 6.85 -7.08
C ASP A 196 7.63 8.04 -6.12
N ASN A 197 6.81 7.89 -5.07
CA ASN A 197 6.51 8.94 -4.11
C ASN A 197 7.22 8.74 -2.74
N LYS A 198 7.94 7.64 -2.55
CA LYS A 198 8.61 7.30 -1.26
C LYS A 198 7.64 7.28 -0.07
N ILE A 199 6.41 6.81 -0.29
CA ILE A 199 5.37 6.81 0.75
C ILE A 199 5.76 5.91 1.93
N ASP A 200 6.35 4.75 1.64
CA ASP A 200 6.89 3.81 2.62
C ASP A 200 7.91 4.49 3.54
N GLU A 201 8.91 5.16 2.97
CA GLU A 201 9.94 5.88 3.73
C GLU A 201 9.35 7.02 4.56
N LEU A 202 8.37 7.76 4.02
CA LEU A 202 7.72 8.87 4.71
C LEU A 202 6.94 8.37 5.93
N ILE A 203 6.20 7.28 5.80
CA ILE A 203 5.45 6.66 6.89
C ILE A 203 6.42 6.11 7.94
N TYR A 204 7.40 5.28 7.53
CA TYR A 204 8.35 4.67 8.45
C TYR A 204 9.11 5.73 9.28
N LYS A 205 9.67 6.74 8.62
CA LYS A 205 10.39 7.84 9.29
C LYS A 205 9.47 8.74 10.10
N GLY A 206 8.19 8.86 9.72
CA GLY A 206 7.21 9.68 10.43
C GLY A 206 6.71 9.03 11.72
N CYS A 207 6.73 7.70 11.81
CA CYS A 207 6.28 6.95 12.98
C CYS A 207 7.40 6.56 13.95
N ASN A 208 8.66 6.53 13.52
CA ASN A 208 9.80 6.06 14.31
C ASN A 208 10.82 7.16 14.69
N LYS A 209 10.39 8.43 14.71
CA LYS A 209 11.17 9.59 15.17
C LYS A 209 10.50 10.24 16.37
#